data_AF-D3JSU3-F1
#
_entry.id   AF-D3JSU3-F1
#
_cell.length_a   1.000
_cell.length_b   1.000
_cell.length_c   1.000
_cell.angle_alpha   90.00
_cell.angle_beta   90.00
_cell.angle_gamma   90.00
#
_symmetry.space_group_name_H-M   'P 1'
#
loop_
_entity.id
_entity.type
_entity.pdbx_description
1 polymer ?
#
loop_
_entity_poly.entity_id
_entity_poly.type
_entity_poly.pdbx_seq_one_letter_code
_entity_poly.pdbx_strand_id
1 'polypeptide(L)'
;MKSSAKTALPAITMTAVSMVLTLAVVLMWLGAVMPWYVALVVGLGIDGGWLATLAYDRRLAAQGDHNRAVALIGWGFGLLATGVLVVHALGEDSPGPWLAVAWLPIAAKLLWLVHGLWEQTALTPRALDEIRGIQQEARDEAAVARARLRAQAATETTRLRGRDGRRGARRTRPGPHCRPAR
;
A
#
# COMPACT_ATOMS: atom_id res chain seq x y z
N MET A 1 -10.68 23.93 5.83
CA MET A 1 -10.57 22.71 4.98
C MET A 1 -11.60 22.72 3.82
N LYS A 2 -11.59 23.70 2.90
CA LYS A 2 -12.62 23.83 1.84
C LYS A 2 -12.11 23.58 0.40
N SER A 3 -10.84 23.25 0.20
CA SER A 3 -10.21 23.13 -1.13
C SER A 3 -10.15 21.71 -1.70
N SER A 4 -9.84 20.68 -0.90
CA SER A 4 -9.63 19.30 -1.40
C SER A 4 -10.92 18.65 -1.95
N ALA A 5 -12.09 18.93 -1.36
CA ALA A 5 -13.37 18.43 -1.88
C ALA A 5 -13.69 18.94 -3.30
N LYS A 6 -13.24 20.16 -3.64
CA LYS A 6 -13.51 20.75 -4.97
C LYS A 6 -12.64 20.10 -6.05
N THR A 7 -11.41 19.71 -5.73
CA THR A 7 -10.50 19.08 -6.69
C THR A 7 -10.80 17.59 -6.89
N ALA A 8 -11.48 16.94 -5.94
CA ALA A 8 -11.92 15.55 -6.08
C ALA A 8 -13.21 15.39 -6.89
N LEU A 9 -14.03 16.45 -6.98
CA LEU A 9 -15.36 16.41 -7.60
C LEU A 9 -15.35 15.81 -9.02
N PRO A 10 -14.44 16.21 -9.94
CA PRO A 10 -14.42 15.63 -11.29
C PRO A 10 -14.12 14.14 -11.30
N ALA A 11 -13.18 13.69 -10.46
CA ALA A 11 -12.81 12.28 -10.34
C ALA A 11 -13.98 11.45 -9.80
N ILE A 12 -14.67 11.95 -8.78
CA ILE A 12 -15.86 11.29 -8.21
C ILE A 12 -16.96 11.20 -9.26
N THR A 13 -17.28 12.30 -9.94
CA THR A 13 -18.34 12.32 -10.96
C THR A 13 -18.04 11.36 -12.09
N MET A 14 -16.81 11.36 -12.63
CA MET A 14 -16.44 10.43 -13.70
C MET A 14 -16.46 8.97 -13.26
N THR A 15 -16.05 8.68 -12.02
CA THR A 15 -16.14 7.33 -11.42
C THR A 15 -17.60 6.88 -11.35
N ALA A 16 -18.50 7.73 -10.84
CA ALA A 16 -19.91 7.41 -10.72
C ALA A 16 -20.58 7.17 -12.09
N VAL A 17 -20.31 8.03 -13.07
CA VAL A 17 -20.82 7.87 -14.44
C VAL A 17 -20.31 6.57 -15.06
N SER A 18 -19.02 6.28 -14.89
CA SER A 18 -18.42 5.04 -15.38
C SER A 18 -19.08 3.80 -14.78
N MET A 19 -19.32 3.77 -13.46
CA MET A 19 -19.95 2.63 -12.79
C MET A 19 -21.39 2.42 -13.29
N VAL A 20 -22.18 3.50 -13.37
CA VAL A 20 -23.56 3.40 -13.87
C VAL A 20 -23.58 2.85 -15.29
N LEU A 21 -22.65 3.29 -16.14
CA LEU A 21 -22.53 2.80 -17.50
C LEU A 21 -22.15 1.32 -17.56
N THR A 22 -21.13 0.91 -16.81
CA THR A 22 -20.69 -0.49 -16.75
C THR A 22 -21.83 -1.39 -16.24
N LEU A 23 -22.51 -0.98 -15.17
CA LEU A 23 -23.65 -1.71 -14.64
C LEU A 23 -24.80 -1.81 -15.65
N ALA A 24 -25.15 -0.70 -16.33
CA ALA A 24 -26.23 -0.70 -17.33
C ALA A 24 -25.93 -1.66 -18.48
N VAL A 25 -24.71 -1.63 -19.02
CA VAL A 25 -24.28 -2.53 -20.11
C VAL A 25 -24.28 -3.99 -19.64
N VAL A 26 -23.74 -4.27 -18.45
CA VAL A 26 -23.75 -5.63 -17.88
C VAL A 26 -25.17 -6.13 -17.70
N LEU A 27 -26.09 -5.32 -17.20
CA LEU A 27 -27.48 -5.72 -17.02
C LEU A 27 -28.19 -5.96 -18.35
N MET A 28 -27.98 -5.10 -19.34
CA MET A 28 -28.61 -5.24 -20.65
C MET A 28 -28.13 -6.52 -21.35
N TRP A 29 -26.84 -6.84 -21.25
CA TRP A 29 -26.26 -7.99 -21.95
C TRP A 29 -26.42 -9.29 -21.17
N LEU A 30 -25.99 -9.29 -19.91
CA LEU A 30 -25.97 -10.48 -19.07
C LEU A 30 -27.37 -10.84 -18.57
N GLY A 31 -28.25 -9.83 -18.36
CA GLY A 31 -29.66 -10.07 -18.01
C GLY A 31 -30.47 -10.74 -19.12
N ALA A 32 -30.01 -10.72 -20.37
CA ALA A 32 -30.63 -11.46 -21.47
C ALA A 32 -30.30 -12.96 -21.44
N VAL A 33 -29.18 -13.35 -20.82
CA VAL A 33 -28.65 -14.72 -20.83
C VAL A 33 -28.83 -15.42 -19.49
N MET A 34 -28.90 -14.66 -18.39
CA MET A 34 -29.03 -15.18 -17.03
C MET A 34 -29.94 -14.28 -16.18
N PRO A 35 -30.40 -14.75 -15.01
CA PRO A 35 -31.32 -13.97 -14.19
C PRO A 35 -30.75 -12.60 -13.80
N TRP A 36 -31.57 -11.55 -13.88
CA TRP A 36 -31.17 -10.16 -13.69
C TRP A 36 -30.42 -9.89 -12.37
N TYR A 37 -30.74 -10.61 -11.29
CA TYR A 37 -30.04 -10.48 -10.00
C TYR A 37 -28.58 -10.97 -10.06
N VAL A 38 -28.28 -11.98 -10.88
CA VAL A 38 -26.89 -12.43 -11.09
C VAL A 38 -26.12 -11.35 -11.85
N ALA A 39 -26.72 -10.77 -12.89
CA ALA A 39 -26.12 -9.68 -13.64
C ALA A 39 -25.84 -8.45 -12.77
N LEU A 40 -26.75 -8.12 -11.84
CA LEU A 40 -26.51 -7.07 -10.84
C LEU A 40 -25.30 -7.37 -9.96
N VAL A 41 -25.20 -8.59 -9.42
CA VAL A 41 -24.08 -8.98 -8.56
C VAL A 41 -22.76 -8.94 -9.33
N VAL A 42 -22.74 -9.35 -10.61
CA VAL A 42 -21.54 -9.27 -11.44
C VAL A 42 -21.15 -7.82 -11.70
N GLY A 43 -22.08 -6.96 -12.13
CA GLY A 43 -21.80 -5.54 -12.37
C GLY A 43 -21.32 -4.82 -11.11
N LEU A 44 -22.04 -4.98 -10.00
CA LEU A 44 -21.64 -4.44 -8.69
C LEU A 44 -20.32 -5.06 -8.19
N GLY A 45 -20.01 -6.29 -8.54
CA GLY A 45 -18.76 -6.95 -8.20
C GLY A 45 -17.56 -6.33 -8.91
N ILE A 46 -17.70 -6.01 -10.20
CA ILE A 46 -16.67 -5.32 -11.00
C ILE A 46 -16.41 -3.93 -10.41
N ASP A 47 -17.47 -3.13 -10.27
CA ASP A 47 -17.35 -1.76 -9.79
C ASP A 47 -16.98 -1.68 -8.31
N GLY A 48 -17.53 -2.57 -7.49
CA GLY A 48 -17.23 -2.67 -6.07
C GLY A 48 -15.81 -3.13 -5.80
N GLY A 49 -15.29 -4.10 -6.57
CA GLY A 49 -13.89 -4.51 -6.52
C GLY A 49 -12.96 -3.36 -6.89
N TRP A 50 -13.30 -2.61 -7.94
CA TRP A 50 -12.56 -1.43 -8.33
C TRP A 50 -12.55 -0.35 -7.24
N LEU A 51 -13.70 0.02 -6.68
CA LEU A 51 -13.79 0.99 -5.59
C LEU A 51 -13.06 0.53 -4.33
N ALA A 52 -13.14 -0.75 -3.98
CA ALA A 52 -12.43 -1.30 -2.83
C ALA A 52 -10.91 -1.12 -2.99
N THR A 53 -10.37 -1.40 -4.18
CA THR A 53 -8.94 -1.16 -4.46
C THR A 53 -8.58 0.32 -4.45
N LEU A 54 -9.41 1.21 -5.02
CA LEU A 54 -9.17 2.65 -4.97
C LEU A 54 -9.18 3.19 -3.55
N ALA A 55 -10.17 2.79 -2.74
CA ALA A 55 -10.25 3.19 -1.33
C ALA A 55 -9.04 2.69 -0.54
N TYR A 56 -8.60 1.45 -0.80
CA TYR A 56 -7.42 0.89 -0.15
C TYR A 56 -6.12 1.60 -0.55
N ASP A 57 -5.91 1.85 -1.84
CA ASP A 57 -4.75 2.59 -2.34
C ASP A 57 -4.70 4.01 -1.77
N ARG A 58 -5.84 4.71 -1.68
CA ARG A 58 -5.88 6.06 -1.07
C ARG A 58 -5.60 6.02 0.42
N ARG A 59 -6.05 4.97 1.12
CA ARG A 59 -5.73 4.77 2.55
C ARG A 59 -4.23 4.54 2.74
N LEU A 60 -3.61 3.71 1.90
CA LEU A 60 -2.16 3.48 1.93
C LEU A 60 -1.37 4.75 1.61
N ALA A 61 -1.79 5.50 0.57
CA ALA A 61 -1.16 6.74 0.18
C ALA A 61 -1.19 7.79 1.31
N ALA A 62 -2.29 7.86 2.07
CA ALA A 62 -2.38 8.72 3.26
C ALA A 62 -1.43 8.29 4.40
N GLN A 63 -1.00 7.03 4.42
CA GLN A 63 0.00 6.49 5.36
C GLN A 63 1.44 6.59 4.82
N GLY A 64 1.64 7.09 3.60
CA GLY A 64 2.93 7.12 2.93
C GLY A 64 3.41 5.75 2.41
N ASP A 65 2.54 4.75 2.37
CA ASP A 65 2.83 3.40 1.87
C ASP A 65 2.15 3.15 0.51
N HIS A 66 2.67 2.22 -0.29
CA HIS A 66 2.12 1.85 -1.59
C HIS A 66 2.27 0.35 -1.84
N ASN A 67 1.18 -0.30 -2.23
CA ASN A 67 1.20 -1.71 -2.61
C ASN A 67 0.97 -1.87 -4.11
N ARG A 68 2.01 -2.27 -4.85
CA ARG A 68 1.95 -2.50 -6.30
C ARG A 68 0.92 -3.57 -6.69
N ALA A 69 0.70 -4.58 -5.85
CA ALA A 69 -0.28 -5.62 -6.13
C ALA A 69 -1.70 -5.06 -6.11
N VAL A 70 -2.04 -4.20 -5.14
CA VAL A 70 -3.37 -3.58 -5.07
C VAL A 70 -3.58 -2.63 -6.24
N ALA A 71 -2.57 -1.82 -6.57
CA ALA A 71 -2.63 -0.93 -7.73
C ALA A 71 -2.88 -1.72 -9.03
N LEU A 72 -2.19 -2.86 -9.20
CA LEU A 72 -2.36 -3.76 -10.35
C LEU A 72 -3.77 -4.33 -10.40
N ILE A 73 -4.31 -4.83 -9.27
CA ILE A 73 -5.68 -5.35 -9.19
C ILE A 73 -6.68 -4.27 -9.55
N GLY A 74 -6.52 -3.06 -9.02
CA GLY A 74 -7.39 -1.94 -9.37
C GLY A 74 -7.27 -1.53 -10.83
N TRP A 75 -6.12 -1.71 -11.48
CA TRP A 75 -5.98 -1.49 -12.92
C TRP A 75 -6.64 -2.62 -13.70
N GLY A 76 -6.54 -3.86 -13.22
CA GLY A 76 -7.23 -5.02 -13.77
C GLY A 76 -8.73 -4.83 -13.82
N PHE A 77 -9.37 -4.38 -12.72
CA PHE A 77 -10.81 -4.08 -12.73
C PHE A 77 -11.17 -2.95 -13.68
N GLY A 78 -10.38 -1.87 -13.73
CA GLY A 78 -10.62 -0.77 -14.68
C GLY A 78 -10.52 -1.22 -16.14
N LEU A 79 -9.51 -2.03 -16.47
CA LEU A 79 -9.35 -2.63 -17.80
C LEU A 79 -10.47 -3.62 -18.13
N LEU A 80 -10.92 -4.39 -17.15
CA LEU A 80 -12.04 -5.32 -17.32
C LEU A 80 -13.35 -4.57 -17.61
N ALA A 81 -13.64 -3.51 -16.84
CA ALA A 81 -14.80 -2.65 -17.08
C ALA A 81 -14.75 -2.00 -18.48
N THR A 82 -13.60 -1.45 -18.88
CA THR A 82 -13.41 -0.91 -20.24
C THR A 82 -13.54 -2.01 -21.29
N GLY A 83 -13.00 -3.21 -21.06
CA GLY A 83 -13.11 -4.35 -21.96
C GLY A 83 -14.56 -4.73 -22.22
N VAL A 84 -15.39 -4.81 -21.16
CA VAL A 84 -16.83 -5.06 -21.29
C VAL A 84 -17.51 -4.00 -22.16
N LEU A 85 -17.21 -2.71 -21.92
CA LEU A 85 -17.79 -1.62 -22.70
C LEU A 85 -17.34 -1.62 -24.17
N VAL A 86 -16.07 -1.95 -24.44
CA VAL A 86 -15.55 -2.07 -25.82
C VAL A 86 -16.21 -3.24 -26.54
N VAL A 87 -16.32 -4.40 -25.89
CA VAL A 87 -17.00 -5.58 -26.47
C VAL A 87 -18.46 -5.24 -26.79
N HIS A 88 -19.14 -4.55 -25.88
CA HIS A 88 -20.51 -4.09 -26.13
C HIS A 88 -20.58 -3.12 -27.32
N ALA A 89 -19.70 -2.12 -27.36
CA ALA A 89 -19.65 -1.15 -28.44
C ALA A 89 -19.48 -1.80 -29.82
N LEU A 90 -18.66 -2.85 -29.91
CA LEU A 90 -18.43 -3.59 -31.16
C LEU A 90 -19.61 -4.46 -31.59
N GLY A 91 -20.56 -4.75 -30.68
CA GLY A 91 -21.78 -5.50 -30.97
C GLY A 91 -22.96 -4.64 -31.42
N GLU A 92 -22.84 -3.31 -31.36
CA GLU A 92 -23.89 -2.36 -31.74
C GLU A 92 -23.80 -1.98 -33.22
N ASP A 93 -24.94 -1.68 -33.84
CA ASP A 93 -25.02 -1.24 -35.24
C ASP A 93 -24.26 0.08 -35.48
N SER A 94 -24.13 0.91 -34.44
CA SER A 94 -23.38 2.17 -34.47
C SER A 94 -22.32 2.20 -33.36
N PRO A 95 -21.12 1.63 -33.60
CA PRO A 95 -20.11 1.43 -32.56
C PRO A 95 -19.43 2.73 -32.10
N GLY A 96 -19.41 3.77 -32.95
CA GLY A 96 -18.65 5.01 -32.73
C GLY A 96 -18.94 5.71 -31.40
N PRO A 97 -20.20 6.07 -31.10
CA PRO A 97 -20.56 6.69 -29.83
C PRO A 97 -20.17 5.84 -28.62
N TRP A 98 -20.46 4.55 -28.64
CA TRP A 98 -20.15 3.64 -27.53
C TRP A 98 -18.65 3.49 -27.30
N LEU A 99 -17.85 3.42 -28.36
CA LEU A 99 -16.38 3.39 -28.26
C LEU A 99 -15.82 4.65 -27.61
N ALA A 100 -16.42 5.82 -27.85
CA ALA A 100 -15.98 7.05 -27.20
C ALA A 100 -16.16 6.99 -25.67
N VAL A 101 -17.29 6.42 -25.21
CA VAL A 101 -17.60 6.33 -23.78
C VAL A 101 -16.95 5.12 -23.09
N ALA A 102 -16.56 4.08 -23.85
CA ALA A 102 -15.93 2.86 -23.31
C ALA A 102 -14.61 3.12 -22.55
N TRP A 103 -13.94 4.24 -22.82
CA TRP A 103 -12.71 4.66 -22.16
C TRP A 103 -12.92 5.36 -20.83
N LEU A 104 -14.17 5.63 -20.42
CA LEU A 104 -14.49 6.31 -19.15
C LEU A 104 -13.87 5.65 -17.90
N PRO A 105 -13.86 4.32 -17.72
CA PRO A 105 -13.26 3.70 -16.53
C PRO A 105 -11.78 4.04 -16.39
N ILE A 106 -11.04 4.02 -17.50
CA ILE A 106 -9.62 4.38 -17.55
C ILE A 106 -9.46 5.89 -17.28
N ALA A 107 -10.27 6.73 -17.91
CA ALA A 107 -10.22 8.17 -17.70
C ALA A 107 -10.48 8.55 -16.24
N ALA A 108 -11.47 7.92 -15.59
CA ALA A 108 -11.76 8.12 -14.18
C ALA A 108 -10.58 7.73 -13.29
N LYS A 109 -9.92 6.60 -13.57
CA LYS A 109 -8.71 6.19 -12.84
C LYS A 109 -7.54 7.16 -13.02
N LEU A 110 -7.32 7.64 -14.24
CA LEU A 110 -6.29 8.65 -14.51
C LEU A 110 -6.58 9.95 -13.76
N LEU A 111 -7.85 10.35 -13.67
CA LEU A 111 -8.26 11.55 -12.95
C LEU A 111 -7.96 11.44 -11.45
N TRP A 112 -8.13 10.26 -10.86
CA TRP A 112 -7.69 9.98 -9.49
C TRP A 112 -6.18 10.09 -9.30
N LEU A 113 -5.37 9.64 -10.27
CA LEU A 113 -3.92 9.79 -10.22
C LEU A 113 -3.49 11.25 -10.30
N VAL A 114 -4.08 12.02 -11.23
CA VAL A 114 -3.81 13.47 -11.35
C VAL A 114 -4.20 14.19 -10.07
N HIS A 115 -5.36 13.85 -9.49
CA HIS A 115 -5.79 14.43 -8.23
C HIS A 115 -4.85 14.07 -7.07
N GLY A 116 -4.37 12.84 -6.97
CA GLY A 116 -3.37 12.43 -5.99
C GLY A 116 -2.05 13.21 -6.14
N LEU A 117 -1.59 13.43 -7.38
CA LEU A 117 -0.43 14.27 -7.67
C LEU A 117 -0.65 15.74 -7.27
N TRP A 118 -1.84 16.28 -7.53
CA TRP A 118 -2.20 17.63 -7.09
C TRP A 118 -2.24 17.78 -5.57
N GLU A 119 -2.67 16.74 -4.86
CA GLU A 119 -2.70 16.74 -3.39
C GLU A 119 -1.28 16.71 -2.82
N GLN A 120 -0.35 16.03 -3.50
CA GLN A 120 1.08 16.03 -3.17
C GLN A 120 1.76 17.37 -3.45
N THR A 121 1.45 18.04 -4.57
CA THR A 121 2.04 19.35 -4.89
C THR A 121 1.43 20.49 -4.06
N ALA A 122 0.23 20.31 -3.51
CA ALA A 122 -0.40 21.25 -2.59
C ALA A 122 0.18 21.22 -1.17
N LEU A 123 0.94 20.17 -0.79
CA LEU A 123 1.71 20.18 0.45
C LEU A 123 2.83 21.23 0.33
N THR A 124 2.68 22.31 1.08
CA THR A 124 3.65 23.42 1.13
C THR A 124 5.05 22.88 1.45
N PRO A 125 6.16 23.44 0.92
CA PRO A 125 7.52 22.98 1.19
C PRO A 125 7.83 22.81 2.69
N ARG A 126 7.23 23.67 3.52
CA ARG A 126 7.29 23.61 4.98
C ARG A 126 6.76 22.29 5.57
N ALA A 127 5.67 21.74 5.04
CA ALA A 127 5.11 20.48 5.50
C ALA A 127 5.99 19.28 5.10
N LEU A 128 6.63 19.33 3.93
CA LEU A 128 7.59 18.32 3.50
C LEU A 128 8.86 18.34 4.35
N ASP A 129 9.34 19.53 4.74
CA ASP A 129 10.49 19.66 5.64
C ASP A 129 10.16 19.16 7.06
N GLU A 130 8.94 19.40 7.55
CA GLU A 130 8.47 18.88 8.84
C GLU A 130 8.41 17.35 8.83
N ILE A 131 7.89 16.74 7.75
CA ILE A 131 7.87 15.28 7.57
C ILE A 131 9.29 14.71 7.51
N ARG A 132 10.21 15.37 6.81
CA ARG A 132 11.63 14.97 6.77
C ARG A 132 12.27 15.03 8.15
N GLY A 133 11.97 16.09 8.93
CA GLY A 133 12.42 16.22 10.31
C GLY A 133 11.99 15.05 11.18
N ILE A 134 10.68 14.73 11.16
CA ILE A 134 10.11 13.61 11.93
C ILE A 134 10.73 12.26 11.51
N GLN A 135 10.90 12.02 10.21
CA GLN A 135 11.53 10.79 9.71
C GLN A 135 12.99 10.67 10.13
N GLN A 136 13.72 11.79 10.16
CA GLN A 136 15.11 11.81 10.57
C GLN A 136 15.26 11.56 12.07
N GLU A 137 14.41 12.19 12.89
CA GLU A 137 14.37 11.98 14.33
C GLU A 137 14.05 10.53 14.68
N ALA A 138 13.07 9.92 14.01
CA ALA A 138 12.74 8.51 14.20
C ALA A 138 13.90 7.56 13.80
N ARG A 139 14.66 7.90 12.75
CA ARG A 139 15.87 7.14 12.36
C ARG A 139 16.98 7.28 13.39
N ASP A 140 17.20 8.48 13.89
CA ASP A 140 18.21 8.77 14.89
C ASP A 140 17.89 8.04 16.20
N GLU A 141 16.63 8.07 16.64
CA GLU A 141 16.18 7.35 17.82
C GLU A 141 16.36 5.83 17.68
N ALA A 142 16.03 5.26 16.51
CA ALA A 142 16.27 3.85 16.22
C ALA A 142 17.78 3.52 16.22
N ALA A 143 18.64 4.40 15.71
CA ALA A 143 20.09 4.24 15.75
C ALA A 143 20.63 4.28 17.19
N VAL A 144 20.14 5.20 18.02
CA VAL A 144 20.47 5.30 19.44
C VAL A 144 20.04 4.06 20.21
N ALA A 145 18.82 3.55 19.98
CA ALA A 145 18.34 2.33 20.59
C ALA A 145 19.25 1.13 20.26
N ARG A 146 19.66 0.98 18.99
CA ARG A 146 20.62 -0.04 18.57
C ARG A 146 21.99 0.12 19.22
N ALA A 147 22.49 1.36 19.35
CA ALA A 147 23.76 1.64 20.01
C ALA A 147 23.72 1.28 21.51
N ARG A 148 22.61 1.61 22.21
CA ARG A 148 22.39 1.23 23.61
C ARG A 148 22.37 -0.28 23.80
N LEU A 149 21.64 -1.01 22.96
CA LEU A 149 21.63 -2.48 22.98
C LEU A 149 23.03 -3.07 22.77
N ARG A 150 23.82 -2.52 21.85
CA ARG A 150 25.23 -2.93 21.64
C ARG A 150 26.12 -2.63 22.84
N ALA A 151 25.97 -1.47 23.49
CA ALA A 151 26.75 -1.11 24.67
C ALA A 151 26.46 -2.04 25.87
N GLN A 152 25.19 -2.39 26.07
CA GLN A 152 24.80 -3.38 27.09
C GLN A 152 25.40 -4.76 26.78
N ALA A 153 25.30 -5.21 25.53
CA ALA A 153 25.88 -6.49 25.11
C ALA A 153 27.41 -6.54 25.27
N ALA A 154 28.12 -5.45 24.96
CA ALA A 154 29.58 -5.34 25.16
C ALA A 154 29.98 -5.39 26.65
N THR A 155 29.18 -4.74 27.50
CA THR A 155 29.37 -4.78 28.95
C THR A 155 29.15 -6.20 29.49
N GLU A 156 28.13 -6.90 29.01
CA GLU A 156 27.84 -8.28 29.42
C GLU A 156 28.91 -9.27 28.94
N THR A 157 29.46 -9.09 27.74
CA THR A 157 30.60 -9.91 27.27
C THR A 157 31.84 -9.70 28.12
N THR A 158 32.10 -8.48 28.58
CA THR A 158 33.23 -8.18 29.47
C THR A 158 33.00 -8.77 30.86
N ARG A 159 31.76 -8.74 31.36
CA ARG A 159 31.36 -9.39 32.61
C ARG A 159 31.52 -10.92 32.55
N LEU A 160 31.07 -11.55 31.47
CA LEU A 160 31.21 -12.99 31.25
C LEU A 160 32.70 -13.38 31.11
N ARG A 161 33.49 -12.67 30.29
CA ARG A 161 34.95 -12.90 30.21
C ARG A 161 35.66 -12.72 31.54
N GLY A 162 35.30 -11.69 32.31
CA GLY A 162 35.86 -11.47 33.65
C GLY A 162 35.48 -12.59 34.63
N ARG A 163 34.26 -13.14 34.53
CA ARG A 163 33.80 -14.28 35.33
C ARG A 163 34.52 -15.58 34.95
N ASP A 164 34.72 -15.83 33.66
CA ASP A 164 35.43 -17.01 33.16
C ASP A 164 36.93 -16.97 33.53
N GLY A 165 37.57 -15.80 33.42
CA GLY A 165 38.96 -15.60 33.86
C GLY A 165 39.15 -15.82 35.36
N ARG A 166 38.19 -15.37 36.21
CA ARG A 166 38.22 -15.65 37.65
C ARG A 166 37.94 -17.12 37.99
N ARG A 167 37.16 -17.84 37.17
CA ARG A 167 36.93 -19.29 37.34
C ARG A 167 38.15 -20.12 36.93
N GLY A 168 38.92 -19.67 35.93
CA GLY A 168 40.20 -20.30 35.52
C GLY A 168 41.32 -20.14 36.55
N ALA A 169 41.38 -19.00 37.26
CA ALA A 169 42.44 -18.73 38.24
C ALA A 169 42.30 -19.50 39.57
N ARG A 170 41.16 -20.13 39.86
CA ARG A 170 40.91 -20.86 41.12
C ARG A 170 41.29 -22.35 41.08
N ARG A 171 41.98 -22.82 40.03
CA ARG A 171 42.31 -24.24 39.82
C ARG A 171 43.80 -24.62 39.98
N THR A 172 44.67 -23.69 40.34
CA THR A 172 46.10 -23.98 40.58
C THR A 172 46.49 -23.65 42.01
N ARG A 173 46.21 -24.57 42.94
CA ARG A 173 46.86 -24.60 44.26
C ARG A 173 47.88 -25.75 44.24
N PRO A 174 49.19 -25.49 44.26
CA PRO A 174 50.19 -26.55 44.34
C PRO A 174 50.12 -27.16 45.76
N GLY A 175 49.95 -28.48 45.84
CA GLY A 175 50.03 -29.22 47.11
C GLY A 175 51.46 -29.23 47.67
N PRO A 176 51.64 -29.29 49.00
CA PRO A 176 52.95 -29.11 49.61
C PRO A 176 53.83 -30.37 49.50
N HIS A 177 55.11 -30.09 49.24
CA HIS A 177 56.31 -30.90 49.35
C HIS A 177 56.23 -32.25 50.12
N CYS A 178 56.59 -33.34 49.43
CA CYS A 178 57.09 -34.57 50.07
C CYS A 178 58.62 -34.49 50.26
N ARG A 179 59.08 -34.69 51.50
CA ARG A 179 60.49 -34.92 51.87
C ARG A 179 60.89 -36.37 51.54
N PRO A 180 62.15 -36.66 51.19
CA PRO A 180 62.63 -38.02 51.01
C PRO A 180 62.94 -38.67 52.38
N ALA A 181 62.51 -39.92 52.55
CA ALA A 181 62.92 -40.77 53.65
C ALA A 181 64.19 -41.55 53.27
N ARG A 182 65.03 -41.77 54.28
CA ARG A 182 66.29 -42.53 54.26
C ARG A 182 66.11 -43.99 53.86
#